data_AF-A0A1F3R9Q1-F1
#
_entry.id   AF-A0A1F3R9Q1-F1
#
_cell.length_a   1.000
_cell.length_b   1.000
_cell.length_c   1.000
_cell.angle_alpha   90.00
_cell.angle_beta   90.00
_cell.angle_gamma   90.00
#
_symmetry.space_group_name_H-M   'P 1'
#
loop_
_entity.id
_entity.type
_entity.pdbx_description
1 polymer ?
#
loop_
_entity_poly.entity_id
_entity_poly.type
_entity_poly.pdbx_seq_one_letter_code
_entity_poly.pdbx_strand_id
1 'polypeptide(L)'
;METVVDKSAYLFELGEIYKFKDLIEIMDKAIIKEIIVDGDEQSMAYYKEFIRLVAMEVAHELNKTEFSKLKNKLIADMKKHLQSK
;
A
#
# COMPACT_ATOMS: atom_id res chain seq x y z
N MET A 1 24.94 11.39 -8.67
CA MET A 1 24.48 10.02 -8.99
C MET A 1 23.10 9.89 -8.36
N GLU A 2 22.03 9.98 -9.14
CA GLU A 2 20.72 9.55 -8.66
C GLU A 2 20.80 8.02 -8.51
N THR A 3 20.81 7.55 -7.27
CA THR A 3 20.51 6.15 -6.99
C THR A 3 19.09 5.89 -7.45
N VAL A 4 18.94 5.34 -8.65
CA VAL A 4 17.68 4.77 -9.11
C VAL A 4 17.40 3.60 -8.19
N VAL A 5 16.51 3.80 -7.22
CA VAL A 5 16.07 2.74 -6.31
C VAL A 5 15.23 1.79 -7.13
N ASP A 6 15.72 0.57 -7.35
CA ASP A 6 14.94 -0.48 -8.02
C ASP A 6 13.71 -0.83 -7.18
N LYS A 7 12.52 -0.55 -7.72
CA LYS A 7 11.23 -0.79 -7.07
C LYS A 7 10.56 -2.09 -7.54
N SER A 8 11.21 -2.86 -8.41
CA SER A 8 10.65 -4.08 -9.00
C SER A 8 10.24 -5.11 -7.93
N ALA A 9 11.03 -5.25 -6.87
CA ALA A 9 10.73 -6.14 -5.74
C ALA A 9 9.43 -5.77 -5.00
N TYR A 10 9.20 -4.48 -4.74
CA TYR A 10 7.98 -4.00 -4.08
C TYR A 10 6.74 -4.17 -4.97
N LEU A 11 6.89 -3.93 -6.28
CA LEU A 11 5.81 -4.16 -7.23
C LEU A 11 5.47 -5.64 -7.39
N PHE A 12 6.48 -6.52 -7.28
CA PHE A 12 6.29 -7.96 -7.26
C PHE A 12 5.55 -8.41 -6.00
N GLU A 13 6.00 -7.98 -4.81
CA GLU A 13 5.34 -8.26 -3.52
C GLU A 13 3.87 -7.80 -3.53
N LEU A 14 3.62 -6.59 -4.02
CA LEU A 14 2.26 -6.07 -4.19
C LEU A 14 1.41 -6.94 -5.13
N GLY A 15 2.03 -7.46 -6.19
CA GLY A 15 1.40 -8.41 -7.12
C GLY A 15 0.97 -9.72 -6.45
N GLU A 16 1.78 -10.24 -5.52
CA GLU A 16 1.42 -11.43 -4.73
C GLU A 16 0.25 -11.13 -3.78
N ILE A 17 0.26 -9.97 -3.13
CA ILE A 17 -0.82 -9.55 -2.23
C ILE A 17 -2.16 -9.45 -2.97
N TYR A 18 -2.16 -8.96 -4.22
CA TYR A 18 -3.37 -8.86 -5.04
C TYR A 18 -4.01 -10.20 -5.41
N LYS A 19 -3.31 -11.33 -5.23
CA LYS A 19 -3.87 -12.66 -5.46
C LYS A 19 -4.75 -13.12 -4.30
N PHE A 20 -4.59 -12.55 -3.10
CA PHE A 20 -5.48 -12.80 -1.98
C PHE A 20 -6.81 -12.09 -2.24
N LYS A 21 -7.79 -12.86 -2.71
CA LYS A 21 -9.11 -12.34 -3.11
C LYS A 21 -9.75 -11.56 -1.95
N ASP A 22 -10.34 -10.42 -2.31
CA ASP A 22 -11.17 -9.54 -1.48
C ASP A 22 -10.45 -8.57 -0.52
N LEU A 23 -9.12 -8.45 -0.56
CA LEU A 23 -8.42 -7.51 0.32
C LEU A 23 -8.36 -6.08 -0.24
N ILE A 24 -8.15 -5.93 -1.55
CA ILE A 24 -7.83 -4.62 -2.15
C ILE A 24 -8.69 -4.37 -3.39
N GLU A 25 -9.38 -3.23 -3.40
CA GLU A 25 -10.20 -2.77 -4.51
C GLU A 25 -9.31 -2.30 -5.67
N ILE A 26 -9.82 -2.42 -6.91
CA ILE A 26 -9.04 -2.08 -8.12
C ILE A 26 -8.50 -0.64 -8.09
N MET A 27 -9.27 0.31 -7.56
CA MET A 27 -8.86 1.72 -7.49
C MET A 27 -7.73 1.97 -6.49
N ASP A 28 -7.74 1.28 -5.35
CA ASP A 28 -6.67 1.35 -4.35
C ASP A 28 -5.33 0.89 -4.94
N LYS A 29 -5.38 -0.06 -5.90
CA LYS A 29 -4.18 -0.61 -6.51
C LYS A 29 -3.34 0.40 -7.26
N ALA A 30 -3.98 1.39 -7.89
CA ALA A 30 -3.28 2.45 -8.61
C ALA A 30 -2.54 3.37 -7.64
N ILE A 31 -3.22 3.79 -6.57
CA ILE A 31 -2.66 4.67 -5.55
C ILE A 31 -1.45 4.01 -4.86
N ILE A 32 -1.56 2.73 -4.47
CA ILE A 32 -0.44 2.02 -3.82
C ILE A 32 0.76 1.90 -4.76
N LYS A 33 0.53 1.65 -6.06
CA LYS A 33 1.61 1.61 -7.06
C LYS A 33 2.29 2.97 -7.22
N GLU A 34 1.51 4.05 -7.31
CA GLU A 34 2.04 5.41 -7.41
C GLU A 34 2.88 5.77 -6.19
N ILE A 35 2.46 5.39 -4.99
CA ILE A 35 3.24 5.55 -3.75
C ILE A 35 4.59 4.81 -3.83
N ILE A 36 4.61 3.56 -4.29
CA ILE A 36 5.87 2.80 -4.42
C ILE A 36 6.83 3.47 -5.42
N VAL A 37 6.28 3.98 -6.53
CA VAL A 37 7.05 4.66 -7.58
C VAL A 37 7.58 6.00 -7.09
N ASP A 38 6.74 6.79 -6.41
CA ASP A 38 7.11 8.07 -5.81
C ASP A 38 8.27 7.91 -4.82
N GLY A 39 8.20 6.87 -3.99
CA GLY A 39 9.37 6.27 -3.36
C GLY A 39 10.10 7.16 -2.33
N ASP A 40 9.58 8.34 -2.01
CA ASP A 40 10.08 9.18 -0.93
C ASP A 40 9.86 8.52 0.45
N GLU A 41 10.44 9.10 1.49
CA GLU A 41 10.38 8.54 2.84
C GLU A 41 8.94 8.35 3.35
N GLN A 42 8.07 9.32 3.08
CA GLN A 42 6.66 9.29 3.49
C GLN A 42 5.87 8.24 2.70
N SER A 43 6.09 8.18 1.39
CA SER A 43 5.54 7.17 0.47
C SER A 43 5.95 5.76 0.89
N MET A 44 7.22 5.53 1.21
CA MET A 44 7.68 4.23 1.69
C MET A 44 7.14 3.90 3.09
N ALA A 45 6.92 4.90 3.96
CA ALA A 45 6.25 4.69 5.24
C ALA A 45 4.79 4.26 5.05
N TYR A 46 4.06 4.90 4.14
CA TYR A 46 2.68 4.48 3.80
C TYR A 46 2.63 3.06 3.25
N TYR A 47 3.55 2.71 2.35
CA TYR A 47 3.60 1.36 1.81
C TYR A 47 3.88 0.31 2.91
N LYS A 48 4.82 0.57 3.81
CA LYS A 48 5.09 -0.33 4.95
C LYS A 48 3.87 -0.51 5.85
N GLU A 49 3.15 0.57 6.15
CA GLU A 49 1.93 0.48 6.96
C GLU A 49 0.84 -0.33 6.24
N PHE A 50 0.72 -0.19 4.91
CA PHE A 50 -0.18 -1.00 4.12
C PHE A 50 0.15 -2.50 4.23
N ILE A 51 1.42 -2.87 4.08
CA ILE A 51 1.87 -4.27 4.26
C ILE A 51 1.56 -4.77 5.68
N ARG A 52 1.76 -3.92 6.70
CA ARG A 52 1.43 -4.27 8.08
C ARG A 52 -0.06 -4.57 8.26
N LEU A 53 -0.94 -3.75 7.71
CA LEU A 53 -2.39 -3.97 7.78
C LEU A 53 -2.80 -5.27 7.10
N VAL A 54 -2.22 -5.58 5.93
CA VAL A 54 -2.47 -6.85 5.23
C VAL A 54 -2.01 -8.03 6.08
N ALA A 55 -0.81 -7.97 6.66
CA ALA A 55 -0.30 -9.03 7.52
C ALA A 55 -1.19 -9.27 8.74
N MET A 56 -1.67 -8.19 9.39
CA MET A 56 -2.59 -8.30 10.54
C MET A 56 -3.93 -8.93 10.17
N GLU A 57 -4.47 -8.63 8.98
CA GLU A 57 -5.73 -9.23 8.53
C GLU A 57 -5.57 -10.72 8.14
N VAL A 58 -4.47 -11.06 7.47
CA VAL A 58 -4.10 -12.46 7.17
C VAL A 58 -3.85 -13.27 8.45
N ALA A 59 -3.25 -12.66 9.48
CA ALA A 59 -3.05 -13.26 10.79
C ALA A 59 -4.32 -13.29 11.66
N HIS A 60 -5.46 -12.79 11.15
CA HIS A 60 -6.72 -12.64 11.89
C HIS A 60 -6.63 -11.76 13.15
N GLU A 61 -5.62 -10.90 13.25
CA GLU A 61 -5.51 -9.86 14.29
C GLU A 61 -6.45 -8.69 14.02
N LEU A 62 -6.78 -8.45 12.74
CA LEU A 62 -7.84 -7.54 12.31
C LEU A 62 -8.96 -8.33 11.64
N ASN A 63 -10.21 -8.01 11.97
CA ASN A 63 -11.32 -8.48 11.17
C ASN A 63 -11.45 -7.67 9.86
N LYS A 64 -12.20 -8.21 8.88
CA LYS A 64 -12.37 -7.58 7.57
C LYS A 64 -12.89 -6.13 7.64
N THR A 65 -13.77 -5.84 8.59
CA THR A 65 -14.34 -4.49 8.75
C THR A 65 -13.30 -3.50 9.28
N GLU A 66 -12.52 -3.91 10.28
CA GLU A 66 -11.45 -3.09 10.85
C GLU A 66 -10.34 -2.84 9.82
N PHE A 67 -9.92 -3.90 9.13
CA PHE A 67 -8.94 -3.82 8.05
C PHE A 67 -9.42 -2.85 6.97
N SER A 68 -10.65 -3.00 6.46
CA SER A 68 -11.19 -2.12 5.42
C SER A 68 -11.22 -0.66 5.87
N LYS A 69 -11.61 -0.38 7.11
CA LYS A 69 -11.61 0.99 7.66
C LYS A 69 -10.21 1.60 7.74
N LEU A 70 -9.23 0.85 8.25
CA LEU A 70 -7.84 1.31 8.37
C LEU A 70 -7.18 1.48 7.00
N LYS A 71 -7.35 0.50 6.12
CA LYS A 71 -6.89 0.55 4.72
C LYS A 71 -7.47 1.77 4.00
N ASN A 72 -8.79 1.99 4.05
CA ASN A 72 -9.42 3.13 3.37
C ASN A 72 -8.90 4.48 3.87
N LYS A 73 -8.65 4.61 5.18
CA LYS A 73 -8.02 5.81 5.75
C LYS A 73 -6.60 5.99 5.20
N LEU A 74 -5.79 4.93 5.22
CA LEU A 74 -4.43 4.95 4.71
C LEU A 74 -4.36 5.34 3.23
N ILE A 75 -5.25 4.78 2.40
CA ILE A 75 -5.35 5.12 0.97
C ILE A 75 -5.75 6.58 0.77
N ALA A 76 -6.66 7.13 1.59
CA ALA A 76 -7.01 8.54 1.53
C ALA A 76 -5.82 9.45 1.88
N ASP A 77 -5.00 9.06 2.85
CA ASP A 77 -3.80 9.80 3.25
C ASP A 77 -2.70 9.71 2.18
N MET A 78 -2.49 8.53 1.58
CA MET A 78 -1.63 8.33 0.40
C MET A 78 -2.05 9.24 -0.76
N LYS A 79 -3.35 9.29 -1.07
CA LYS A 79 -3.88 10.12 -2.15
C LYS A 79 -3.62 11.61 -1.89
N LYS A 80 -3.84 12.08 -0.66
CA LYS A 80 -3.54 13.47 -0.29
C LYS A 80 -2.06 13.79 -0.42
N HIS A 81 -1.18 12.88 -0.02
CA HIS A 81 0.27 13.03 -0.18
C HIS A 81 0.65 13.23 -1.64
N LEU A 82 0.19 12.34 -2.53
CA LEU A 82 0.44 12.44 -3.98
C LEU A 82 -0.12 13.74 -4.59
N GLN A 83 -1.25 14.25 -4.08
CA GLN A 83 -1.87 15.49 -4.56
C GLN A 83 -1.24 16.77 -4.00
N SER A 84 -0.46 16.68 -2.91
CA SER A 84 0.16 17.84 -2.26
C SER A 84 1.58 18.11 -2.76
N LYS A 85 2.06 17.31 -3.70
CA LYS A 85 3.29 17.55 -4.46
C LYS A 85 3.03 18.41 -5.68
#